data_AF-A0A9E4IWQ6-F1
#
_entry.id   AF-A0A9E4IWQ6-F1
#
_cell.length_a   1.000
_cell.length_b   1.000
_cell.length_c   1.000
_cell.angle_alpha   90.00
_cell.angle_beta   90.00
_cell.angle_gamma   90.00
#
_symmetry.space_group_name_H-M   'P 1'
#
loop_
_entity.id
_entity.type
_entity.pdbx_description
1 polymer ?
#
loop_
_entity_poly.entity_id
_entity_poly.type
_entity_poly.pdbx_seq_one_letter_code
_entity_poly.pdbx_strand_id
1 'polypeptide(L)'
;MPRKTDVPNSTTTPGVAPARQPARAYDEKFADLHAPFSNHEAAVAAGRCYFCHDAPCVAACPTTIDIPLFVRQIATGVARAAAKTIFDQNILGGMCARACPTETLCEQACVREAAEGKPVEIGRLQRHATDQLMARGGHPYRRAAPSGRRVAVVGAGPAGLACAHRLALNGHAVTLFDARPKAGGLNEYGIASYKTVDDFAAREVDWLLGVGGITVELGKRLGANLTLDGLARDYDAVFLGIGLTGVNALGIAGDAAENVRDAIDFIAELRQAADLAELPVGRRVVVIGGGMTAVDAAEDMHAALAG
;
A
#
# COMPACT_ATOMS: atom_id res chain seq x y z
N MET A 1 -17.06 27.99 -34.78
CA MET A 1 -17.12 28.95 -33.66
C MET A 1 -16.06 28.54 -32.65
N PRO A 2 -15.04 29.37 -32.37
CA PRO A 2 -14.01 29.01 -31.42
C PRO A 2 -14.62 28.96 -30.02
N ARG A 3 -14.34 27.89 -29.27
CA ARG A 3 -14.73 27.74 -27.85
C ARG A 3 -14.15 28.92 -27.07
N LYS A 4 -14.98 29.56 -26.26
CA LYS A 4 -14.54 30.55 -25.26
C LYS A 4 -13.33 29.98 -24.53
N THR A 5 -12.25 30.74 -24.53
CA THR A 5 -11.06 30.50 -23.73
C THR A 5 -11.45 30.57 -22.26
N ASP A 6 -11.69 29.42 -21.64
CA ASP A 6 -11.81 29.33 -20.18
C ASP A 6 -10.49 29.79 -19.58
N VAL A 7 -10.54 30.79 -18.71
CA VAL A 7 -9.38 31.19 -17.91
C VAL A 7 -9.08 30.00 -16.99
N PRO A 8 -7.89 29.37 -17.07
CA PRO A 8 -7.59 28.25 -16.19
C PRO A 8 -7.68 28.70 -14.74
N ASN A 9 -8.25 27.83 -13.89
CA ASN A 9 -8.27 28.07 -12.46
C ASN A 9 -6.84 28.30 -11.95
N SER A 10 -6.72 29.11 -10.92
CA SER A 10 -5.48 29.34 -10.17
C SER A 10 -5.62 28.84 -8.73
N THR A 11 -4.50 28.89 -8.01
CA THR A 11 -4.42 28.55 -6.59
C THR A 11 -5.33 29.44 -5.73
N THR A 12 -5.64 30.65 -6.22
CA THR A 12 -6.50 31.62 -5.53
C THR A 12 -7.97 31.56 -5.94
N THR A 13 -8.36 30.68 -6.87
CA THR A 13 -9.75 30.51 -7.31
C THR A 13 -10.66 30.21 -6.11
N PRO A 14 -11.76 30.96 -5.89
CA PRO A 14 -12.68 30.71 -4.78
C PRO A 14 -13.35 29.32 -4.85
N GLY A 15 -13.88 28.84 -3.72
CA GLY A 15 -14.68 27.61 -3.67
C GLY A 15 -13.87 26.33 -3.86
N VAL A 16 -14.54 25.29 -4.36
CA VAL A 16 -13.95 24.01 -4.80
C VAL A 16 -13.82 24.06 -6.32
N ALA A 17 -12.64 23.77 -6.85
CA ALA A 17 -12.36 23.88 -8.28
C ALA A 17 -11.23 22.94 -8.70
N PRO A 18 -11.27 22.40 -9.93
CA PRO A 18 -10.16 21.64 -10.52
C PRO A 18 -9.06 22.59 -11.04
N ALA A 19 -7.96 22.01 -11.50
CA ALA A 19 -6.87 22.64 -12.25
C ALA A 19 -6.29 23.87 -11.57
N ARG A 20 -6.05 23.78 -10.25
CA ARG A 20 -5.60 24.92 -9.44
C ARG A 20 -4.14 25.30 -9.63
N GLN A 21 -3.34 24.39 -10.17
CA GLN A 21 -1.93 24.59 -10.42
C GLN A 21 -1.55 24.08 -11.81
N PRO A 22 -0.42 24.52 -12.39
CA PRO A 22 0.04 24.01 -13.68
C PRO A 22 0.30 22.50 -13.62
N ALA A 23 0.03 21.77 -14.70
CA ALA A 23 0.19 20.31 -14.78
C ALA A 23 1.52 19.79 -14.21
N ARG A 24 2.66 20.41 -14.57
CA ARG A 24 4.00 20.04 -14.06
C ARG A 24 4.12 20.04 -12.53
N ALA A 25 3.36 20.88 -11.84
CA ALA A 25 3.42 20.99 -10.39
C ALA A 25 2.78 19.78 -9.70
N TYR A 26 1.82 19.11 -10.36
CA TYR A 26 1.28 17.84 -9.89
C TYR A 26 2.36 16.77 -9.97
N ASP A 27 3.06 16.63 -11.10
CA ASP A 27 4.11 15.62 -11.28
C ASP A 27 5.22 15.72 -10.21
N GLU A 28 5.68 16.94 -9.91
CA GLU A 28 6.72 17.18 -8.90
C GLU A 28 6.23 16.86 -7.47
N LYS A 29 4.99 17.20 -7.14
CA LYS A 29 4.46 17.07 -5.77
C LYS A 29 3.92 15.68 -5.44
N PHE A 30 3.51 14.93 -6.46
CA PHE A 30 3.11 13.54 -6.33
C PHE A 30 4.23 12.57 -6.73
N ALA A 31 5.46 13.08 -6.86
CA ALA A 31 6.65 12.26 -7.03
C ALA A 31 6.93 11.41 -5.77
N ASP A 32 7.78 10.41 -5.96
CA ASP A 32 8.17 9.48 -4.90
C ASP A 32 8.91 10.20 -3.77
N LEU A 33 8.37 10.12 -2.56
CA LEU A 33 8.98 10.74 -1.38
C LEU A 33 10.37 10.18 -1.07
N HIS A 34 10.60 8.90 -1.36
CA HIS A 34 11.84 8.20 -1.01
C HIS A 34 12.40 7.45 -2.20
N ALA A 35 13.27 8.09 -2.97
CA ALA A 35 13.97 7.45 -4.08
C ALA A 35 14.59 6.09 -3.66
N PRO A 36 14.45 5.04 -4.49
CA PRO A 36 15.06 3.73 -4.24
C PRO A 36 16.57 3.85 -4.08
N PHE A 37 17.15 3.07 -3.16
CA PHE A 37 18.60 2.96 -3.09
C PHE A 37 19.16 2.29 -4.36
N SER A 38 20.24 2.86 -4.88
CA SER A 38 21.18 2.14 -5.74
C SER A 38 21.87 0.99 -4.97
N ASN A 39 22.52 0.07 -5.70
CA ASN A 39 23.26 -1.03 -5.07
C ASN A 39 24.34 -0.55 -4.10
N HIS A 40 25.04 0.54 -4.44
CA HIS A 40 26.10 1.07 -3.59
C HIS A 40 25.52 1.70 -2.31
N GLU A 41 24.49 2.54 -2.44
CA GLU A 41 23.84 3.15 -1.29
C GLU A 41 23.24 2.10 -0.35
N ALA A 42 22.58 1.07 -0.90
CA ALA A 42 22.03 -0.02 -0.12
C ALA A 42 23.12 -0.80 0.64
N ALA A 43 24.28 -1.06 0.01
CA ALA A 43 25.40 -1.72 0.68
C ALA A 43 25.97 -0.87 1.83
N VAL A 44 26.11 0.45 1.63
CA VAL A 44 26.55 1.40 2.67
C VAL A 44 25.54 1.46 3.82
N ALA A 45 24.26 1.60 3.50
CA ALA A 45 23.18 1.62 4.49
C ALA A 45 23.06 0.28 5.24
N ALA A 46 23.29 -0.86 4.57
CA ALA A 46 23.28 -2.17 5.21
C ALA A 46 24.50 -2.39 6.13
N GLY A 47 25.68 -1.87 5.75
CA GLY A 47 26.91 -1.92 6.56
C GLY A 47 26.80 -1.20 7.91
N ARG A 48 25.74 -0.41 8.11
CA ARG A 48 25.41 0.22 9.38
C ARG A 48 24.84 -0.74 10.43
N CYS A 49 24.38 -1.93 10.06
CA CYS A 49 23.79 -2.88 11.01
C CYS A 49 24.84 -3.55 11.90
N TYR A 50 24.59 -3.59 13.21
CA TYR A 50 25.47 -4.29 14.16
C TYR A 50 25.23 -5.80 14.24
N PHE A 51 24.19 -6.31 13.56
CA PHE A 51 23.79 -7.71 13.62
C PHE A 51 23.62 -8.20 15.06
N CYS A 52 22.84 -7.44 15.84
CA CYS A 52 22.60 -7.70 17.25
C CYS A 52 22.05 -9.11 17.46
N HIS A 53 22.55 -9.81 18.48
CA HIS A 53 22.09 -11.16 18.82
C HIS A 53 20.59 -11.20 19.12
N ASP A 54 20.10 -10.29 19.97
CA ASP A 54 18.70 -10.26 20.39
C ASP A 54 17.77 -9.57 19.38
N ALA A 55 18.35 -8.90 18.37
CA ALA A 55 17.67 -8.25 17.25
C ALA A 55 16.31 -7.60 17.61
N PRO A 56 16.28 -6.54 18.46
CA PRO A 56 15.03 -5.92 18.92
C PRO A 56 14.13 -5.41 17.78
N CYS A 57 14.74 -5.06 16.64
CA CYS A 57 14.02 -4.71 15.41
C CYS A 57 13.11 -5.84 14.89
N VAL A 58 13.49 -7.11 15.07
CA VAL A 58 12.68 -8.28 14.68
C VAL A 58 11.49 -8.44 15.61
N ALA A 59 11.70 -8.27 16.93
CA ALA A 59 10.63 -8.34 17.92
C ALA A 59 9.58 -7.22 17.72
N ALA A 60 10.03 -6.04 17.29
CA ALA A 60 9.14 -4.91 16.97
C ALA A 60 8.44 -5.05 15.61
N CYS A 61 8.89 -5.95 14.73
CA CYS A 61 8.25 -6.20 13.44
C CYS A 61 7.03 -7.11 13.62
N PRO A 62 5.79 -6.68 13.28
CA PRO A 62 4.60 -7.51 13.47
C PRO A 62 4.59 -8.81 12.67
N THR A 63 5.29 -8.83 11.53
CA THR A 63 5.47 -10.04 10.70
C THR A 63 6.75 -10.80 11.04
N THR A 64 7.47 -10.40 12.08
CA THR A 64 8.70 -11.03 12.60
C THR A 64 9.81 -11.18 11.56
N ILE A 65 9.90 -10.26 10.58
CA ILE A 65 10.86 -10.35 9.48
C ILE A 65 12.28 -10.50 10.04
N ASP A 66 13.08 -11.43 9.51
CA ASP A 66 14.49 -11.59 9.89
C ASP A 66 15.35 -10.47 9.29
N ILE A 67 15.29 -9.31 9.97
CA ILE A 67 15.96 -8.07 9.57
C ILE A 67 17.49 -8.24 9.51
N PRO A 68 18.17 -8.78 10.53
CA PRO A 68 19.61 -9.01 10.45
C PRO A 68 20.01 -9.87 9.24
N LEU A 69 19.24 -10.91 8.92
CA LEU A 69 19.52 -11.77 7.77
C LEU A 69 19.38 -11.02 6.44
N PHE A 70 18.25 -10.38 6.19
CA PHE A 70 18.05 -9.71 4.89
C PHE A 70 19.01 -8.52 4.72
N VAL A 71 19.32 -7.80 5.80
CA VAL A 71 20.31 -6.71 5.76
C VAL A 71 21.70 -7.26 5.45
N ARG A 72 22.09 -8.40 6.05
CA ARG A 72 23.37 -9.06 5.73
C ARG A 72 23.43 -9.49 4.27
N GLN A 73 22.34 -10.04 3.75
CA GLN A 73 22.23 -10.46 2.35
C GLN A 73 22.36 -9.27 1.39
N ILE A 74 21.82 -8.09 1.73
CA ILE A 74 22.06 -6.87 0.96
C ILE A 74 23.54 -6.45 1.04
N ALA A 75 24.12 -6.43 2.25
CA ALA A 75 25.52 -6.04 2.47
C ALA A 75 26.53 -6.92 1.69
N THR A 76 26.19 -8.20 1.46
CA THR A 76 27.03 -9.15 0.70
C THR A 76 26.65 -9.27 -0.78
N GLY A 77 25.79 -8.38 -1.30
CA GLY A 77 25.46 -8.31 -2.73
C GLY A 77 24.45 -9.36 -3.20
N VAL A 78 23.74 -10.04 -2.29
CA VAL A 78 22.70 -11.02 -2.59
C VAL A 78 21.30 -10.51 -2.27
N ALA A 79 20.98 -9.28 -2.69
CA ALA A 79 19.68 -8.61 -2.46
C ALA A 79 18.46 -9.44 -2.90
N ARG A 80 18.60 -10.34 -3.88
CA ARG A 80 17.53 -11.27 -4.27
C ARG A 80 17.19 -12.28 -3.18
N ALA A 81 18.19 -12.77 -2.45
CA ALA A 81 17.96 -13.63 -1.30
C ALA A 81 17.28 -12.85 -0.16
N ALA A 82 17.67 -11.59 0.04
CA ALA A 82 17.03 -10.66 0.96
C ALA A 82 15.54 -10.51 0.68
N ALA A 83 15.19 -10.28 -0.58
CA ALA A 83 13.79 -10.18 -1.01
C ALA A 83 13.01 -11.45 -0.67
N LYS A 84 13.58 -12.63 -0.92
CA LYS A 84 12.94 -13.88 -0.55
C LYS A 84 12.76 -14.02 0.97
N THR A 85 13.76 -13.67 1.76
CA THR A 85 13.66 -13.67 3.24
C THR A 85 12.51 -12.77 3.70
N ILE A 86 12.37 -11.58 3.12
CA ILE A 86 11.25 -10.66 3.41
C ILE A 86 9.91 -11.30 3.01
N PHE A 87 9.78 -11.79 1.77
CA PHE A 87 8.53 -12.34 1.24
C PHE A 87 8.10 -13.65 1.90
N ASP A 88 9.03 -14.42 2.46
CA ASP A 88 8.72 -15.65 3.19
C ASP A 88 7.85 -15.36 4.42
N GLN A 89 8.04 -14.19 5.04
CA GLN A 89 7.35 -13.73 6.25
C GLN A 89 6.24 -12.71 5.95
N ASN A 90 6.41 -11.88 4.92
CA ASN A 90 5.39 -10.93 4.47
C ASN A 90 5.38 -10.81 2.94
N ILE A 91 4.40 -11.45 2.30
CA ILE A 91 4.30 -11.47 0.83
C ILE A 91 3.98 -10.10 0.20
N LEU A 92 3.48 -9.15 0.99
CA LEU A 92 3.27 -7.75 0.59
C LEU A 92 4.39 -6.84 1.13
N GLY A 93 5.61 -7.39 1.18
CA GLY A 93 6.80 -6.73 1.68
C GLY A 93 7.15 -5.45 0.92
N GLY A 94 6.79 -5.33 -0.36
CA GLY A 94 7.06 -4.16 -1.18
C GLY A 94 6.18 -2.97 -0.81
N MET A 95 4.88 -3.17 -0.61
CA MET A 95 4.00 -2.13 -0.06
C MET A 95 4.32 -1.83 1.40
N CYS A 96 4.63 -2.86 2.20
CA CYS A 96 5.08 -2.67 3.58
C CYS A 96 6.33 -1.78 3.66
N ALA A 97 7.30 -1.95 2.77
CA ALA A 97 8.53 -1.14 2.74
C ALA A 97 8.30 0.36 2.45
N ARG A 98 7.10 0.72 1.97
CA ARG A 98 6.69 2.09 1.63
C ARG A 98 5.79 2.73 2.68
N ALA A 99 4.97 1.93 3.35
CA ALA A 99 3.89 2.41 4.18
C ALA A 99 4.01 2.04 5.67
N CYS A 100 4.92 1.13 6.03
CA CYS A 100 5.13 0.75 7.41
C CYS A 100 5.70 1.93 8.21
N PRO A 101 5.14 2.28 9.38
CA PRO A 101 5.63 3.35 10.23
C PRO A 101 6.86 2.88 11.02
N THR A 102 7.99 2.70 10.33
CA THR A 102 9.22 2.13 10.89
C THR A 102 9.75 2.92 12.08
N GLU A 103 9.50 4.23 12.10
CA GLU A 103 9.80 5.18 13.18
C GLU A 103 9.02 4.92 14.48
N THR A 104 8.02 4.04 14.45
CA THR A 104 7.30 3.54 15.63
C THR A 104 7.44 2.03 15.83
N LEU A 105 8.24 1.36 14.98
CA LEU A 105 8.37 -0.09 14.92
C LEU A 105 9.86 -0.51 14.87
N CYS A 106 10.27 -1.17 13.78
CA CYS A 106 11.57 -1.83 13.70
C CYS A 106 12.76 -0.86 13.75
N GLU A 107 12.62 0.35 13.21
CA GLU A 107 13.68 1.36 13.26
C GLU A 107 13.70 2.05 14.62
N GLN A 108 12.54 2.32 15.23
CA GLN A 108 12.43 2.81 16.62
C GLN A 108 13.10 1.87 17.63
N ALA A 109 12.95 0.56 17.43
CA ALA A 109 13.55 -0.47 18.27
C ALA A 109 15.04 -0.75 17.95
N CYS A 110 15.60 -0.14 16.90
CA CYS A 110 16.99 -0.35 16.54
C CYS A 110 17.91 0.18 17.65
N VAL A 111 18.91 -0.60 18.06
CA VAL A 111 19.88 -0.17 19.09
C VAL A 111 20.65 1.09 18.69
N ARG A 112 20.78 1.36 17.39
CA ARG A 112 21.41 2.58 16.86
C ARG A 112 20.50 3.80 16.98
N GLU A 113 19.19 3.62 16.98
CA GLU A 113 18.27 4.72 17.27
C GLU A 113 18.48 5.20 18.70
N ALA A 114 18.48 4.28 19.66
CA ALA A 114 18.72 4.61 21.06
C ALA A 114 20.13 5.20 21.31
N ALA A 115 21.14 4.76 20.57
CA ALA A 115 22.53 5.19 20.79
C ALA A 115 22.91 6.47 20.02
N GLU A 116 22.37 6.68 18.81
CA GLU A 116 22.84 7.70 17.88
C GLU A 116 21.71 8.59 17.29
N GLY A 117 20.44 8.26 17.53
CA GLY A 117 19.28 8.90 16.90
C GLY A 117 19.22 8.70 15.38
N LYS A 118 19.89 7.64 14.87
CA LYS A 118 19.97 7.32 13.45
C LYS A 118 19.91 5.80 13.28
N PRO A 119 18.75 5.20 13.01
CA PRO A 119 18.62 3.76 12.90
C PRO A 119 19.28 3.25 11.62
N VAL A 120 19.33 1.92 11.48
CA VAL A 120 19.48 1.30 10.16
C VAL A 120 18.21 1.62 9.36
N GLU A 121 18.34 2.02 8.10
CA GLU A 121 17.20 2.35 7.22
C GLU A 121 16.52 1.07 6.70
N ILE A 122 15.95 0.29 7.63
CA ILE A 122 15.34 -1.02 7.42
C ILE A 122 14.26 -0.97 6.34
N GLY A 123 13.36 0.02 6.38
CA GLY A 123 12.29 0.17 5.38
C GLY A 123 12.84 0.37 3.97
N ARG A 124 13.84 1.25 3.82
CA ARG A 124 14.47 1.52 2.52
C ARG A 124 15.30 0.34 1.99
N LEU A 125 15.96 -0.40 2.89
CA LEU A 125 16.65 -1.65 2.54
C LEU A 125 15.66 -2.74 2.11
N GLN A 126 14.52 -2.86 2.80
CA GLN A 126 13.44 -3.77 2.42
C GLN A 126 12.94 -3.43 1.01
N ARG A 127 12.66 -2.14 0.75
CA ARG A 127 12.24 -1.64 -0.56
C ARG A 127 13.25 -1.99 -1.65
N HIS A 128 14.54 -1.73 -1.40
CA HIS A 128 15.62 -2.05 -2.34
C HIS A 128 15.60 -3.53 -2.75
N ALA A 129 15.45 -4.44 -1.79
CA ALA A 129 15.41 -5.87 -2.07
C ALA A 129 14.14 -6.28 -2.83
N THR A 130 12.97 -5.87 -2.35
CA THR A 130 11.68 -6.27 -2.95
C THR A 130 11.52 -5.73 -4.37
N ASP A 131 11.90 -4.47 -4.60
CA ASP A 131 11.80 -3.83 -5.91
C ASP A 131 12.66 -4.57 -6.95
N GLN A 132 13.89 -4.96 -6.59
CA GLN A 132 14.77 -5.71 -7.49
C GLN A 132 14.24 -7.09 -7.87
N LEU A 133 13.62 -7.81 -6.91
CA LEU A 133 13.08 -9.13 -7.21
C LEU A 133 11.86 -9.02 -8.13
N MET A 134 10.96 -8.08 -7.85
CA MET A 134 9.76 -7.87 -8.64
C MET A 134 10.07 -7.38 -10.06
N ALA A 135 11.00 -6.42 -10.20
CA ALA A 135 11.38 -5.86 -11.51
C ALA A 135 12.02 -6.88 -12.46
N ARG A 136 12.67 -7.92 -11.93
CA ARG A 136 13.22 -9.02 -12.73
C ARG A 136 12.14 -9.87 -13.39
N GLY A 137 10.93 -9.88 -12.84
CA GLY A 137 9.84 -10.75 -13.25
C GLY A 137 9.99 -12.18 -12.76
N GLY A 138 8.91 -12.94 -12.92
CA GLY A 138 8.77 -14.28 -12.37
C GLY A 138 8.45 -14.30 -10.88
N HIS A 139 7.95 -15.44 -10.41
CA HIS A 139 7.53 -15.62 -9.03
C HIS A 139 8.47 -16.62 -8.33
N PRO A 140 9.08 -16.28 -7.17
CA PRO A 140 10.15 -17.09 -6.56
C PRO A 140 9.62 -18.35 -5.87
N TYR A 141 8.30 -18.52 -5.80
CA TYR A 141 7.66 -19.66 -5.16
C TYR A 141 7.05 -20.62 -6.17
N ARG A 142 7.09 -21.90 -5.83
CA ARG A 142 6.42 -22.98 -6.55
C ARG A 142 5.30 -23.53 -5.68
N ARG A 143 4.13 -23.73 -6.27
CA ARG A 143 2.97 -24.34 -5.61
C ARG A 143 3.21 -25.83 -5.34
N ALA A 144 2.64 -26.32 -4.25
CA ALA A 144 2.47 -27.74 -3.99
C ALA A 144 1.51 -28.38 -5.01
N ALA A 145 1.47 -29.71 -5.03
CA ALA A 145 0.50 -30.45 -5.85
C ALA A 145 -0.94 -30.06 -5.46
N PRO A 146 -1.91 -30.10 -6.40
CA PRO A 146 -3.30 -29.79 -6.10
C PRO A 146 -3.83 -30.62 -4.93
N SER A 147 -4.31 -29.94 -3.90
CA SER A 147 -4.90 -30.55 -2.71
C SER A 147 -6.32 -31.09 -2.95
N GLY A 148 -6.96 -30.70 -4.06
CA GLY A 148 -8.37 -30.95 -4.34
C GLY A 148 -9.35 -30.06 -3.58
N ARG A 149 -8.88 -29.19 -2.68
CA ARG A 149 -9.73 -28.28 -1.89
C ARG A 149 -9.89 -26.91 -2.56
N ARG A 150 -11.06 -26.31 -2.40
CA ARG A 150 -11.43 -24.98 -2.87
C ARG A 150 -11.70 -24.05 -1.69
N VAL A 151 -11.10 -22.87 -1.69
CA VAL A 151 -11.26 -21.88 -0.60
C VAL A 151 -11.73 -20.55 -1.17
N ALA A 152 -12.77 -19.98 -0.58
CA ALA A 152 -13.21 -18.63 -0.87
C ALA A 152 -12.52 -17.65 0.08
N VAL A 153 -11.97 -16.56 -0.46
CA VAL A 153 -11.37 -15.46 0.30
C VAL A 153 -12.17 -14.21 -0.06
N VAL A 154 -12.80 -13.58 0.93
CA VAL A 154 -13.64 -12.39 0.73
C VAL A 154 -12.91 -11.15 1.25
N GLY A 155 -12.63 -10.21 0.35
CA GLY A 155 -11.79 -9.03 0.56
C GLY A 155 -10.40 -9.24 -0.04
N ALA A 156 -10.07 -8.49 -1.09
CA ALA A 156 -8.79 -8.44 -1.78
C ALA A 156 -7.86 -7.34 -1.22
N GLY A 157 -7.98 -7.02 0.06
CA GLY A 157 -7.00 -6.22 0.79
C GLY A 157 -5.79 -7.07 1.23
N PRO A 158 -4.84 -6.47 1.99
CA PRO A 158 -3.59 -7.14 2.37
C PRO A 158 -3.78 -8.50 3.04
N ALA A 159 -4.75 -8.61 3.96
CA ALA A 159 -5.04 -9.86 4.65
C ALA A 159 -5.53 -10.97 3.71
N GLY A 160 -6.48 -10.66 2.82
CA GLY A 160 -7.01 -11.62 1.87
C GLY A 160 -6.00 -12.03 0.81
N LEU A 161 -5.20 -11.09 0.29
CA LEU A 161 -4.12 -11.37 -0.65
C LEU A 161 -3.06 -12.30 -0.05
N ALA A 162 -2.62 -12.02 1.19
CA ALA A 162 -1.66 -12.86 1.90
C ALA A 162 -2.23 -14.26 2.18
N CYS A 163 -3.49 -14.35 2.60
CA CYS A 163 -4.19 -15.61 2.80
C CYS A 163 -4.29 -16.42 1.50
N ALA A 164 -4.77 -15.79 0.42
CA ALA A 164 -4.93 -16.40 -0.89
C ALA A 164 -3.61 -16.93 -1.44
N HIS A 165 -2.54 -16.15 -1.33
CA HIS A 165 -1.20 -16.57 -1.74
C HIS A 165 -0.74 -17.82 -0.98
N ARG A 166 -0.83 -17.81 0.36
CA ARG A 166 -0.37 -18.94 1.17
C ARG A 166 -1.22 -20.20 0.92
N LEU A 167 -2.53 -20.05 0.73
CA LEU A 167 -3.41 -21.17 0.38
C LEU A 167 -3.06 -21.74 -0.99
N ALA A 168 -2.83 -20.89 -1.99
CA ALA A 168 -2.46 -21.31 -3.34
C ALA A 168 -1.09 -22.02 -3.37
N LEU A 169 -0.13 -21.57 -2.55
CA LEU A 169 1.16 -22.23 -2.35
C LEU A 169 1.00 -23.64 -1.79
N ASN A 170 0.04 -23.86 -0.89
CA ASN A 170 -0.28 -25.18 -0.34
C ASN A 170 -1.16 -26.04 -1.28
N GLY A 171 -1.34 -25.62 -2.53
CA GLY A 171 -2.04 -26.41 -3.55
C GLY A 171 -3.56 -26.32 -3.49
N HIS A 172 -4.12 -25.39 -2.71
CA HIS A 172 -5.55 -25.11 -2.76
C HIS A 172 -5.92 -24.31 -4.02
N ALA A 173 -7.15 -24.49 -4.51
CA ALA A 173 -7.73 -23.61 -5.51
C ALA A 173 -8.45 -22.47 -4.78
N VAL A 174 -8.04 -21.23 -5.01
CA VAL A 174 -8.56 -20.07 -4.28
C VAL A 174 -9.42 -19.21 -5.21
N THR A 175 -10.59 -18.79 -4.75
CA THR A 175 -11.34 -17.70 -5.38
C THR A 175 -11.33 -16.49 -4.44
N LEU A 176 -10.73 -15.40 -4.90
CA LEU A 176 -10.62 -14.13 -4.19
C LEU A 176 -11.71 -13.18 -4.67
N PHE A 177 -12.63 -12.83 -3.79
CA PHE A 177 -13.75 -11.94 -4.06
C PHE A 177 -13.49 -10.55 -3.51
N ASP A 178 -13.81 -9.49 -4.26
CA ASP A 178 -13.80 -8.12 -3.74
C ASP A 178 -14.95 -7.28 -4.30
N ALA A 179 -15.43 -6.31 -3.53
CA ALA A 179 -16.51 -5.41 -3.92
C ALA A 179 -16.03 -4.27 -4.85
N ARG A 180 -14.75 -3.90 -4.79
CA ARG A 180 -14.13 -2.83 -5.58
C ARG A 180 -13.67 -3.36 -6.96
N PRO A 181 -13.46 -2.47 -7.95
CA PRO A 181 -13.05 -2.85 -9.30
C PRO A 181 -11.56 -3.17 -9.46
N LYS A 182 -10.69 -2.85 -8.48
CA LYS A 182 -9.30 -3.30 -8.39
C LYS A 182 -9.06 -4.00 -7.05
N ALA A 183 -8.18 -4.98 -7.05
CA ALA A 183 -7.67 -5.60 -5.83
C ALA A 183 -6.57 -4.74 -5.19
N GLY A 184 -6.27 -4.96 -3.91
CA GLY A 184 -5.25 -4.23 -3.14
C GLY A 184 -5.81 -3.57 -1.87
N GLY A 185 -7.13 -3.37 -1.77
CA GLY A 185 -7.76 -2.74 -0.61
C GLY A 185 -7.16 -1.36 -0.33
N LEU A 186 -6.82 -1.05 0.92
CA LEU A 186 -6.20 0.24 1.25
C LEU A 186 -4.82 0.45 0.60
N ASN A 187 -4.08 -0.60 0.21
CA ASN A 187 -2.84 -0.38 -0.54
C ASN A 187 -3.12 0.27 -1.90
N GLU A 188 -4.25 -0.07 -2.51
CA GLU A 188 -4.68 0.47 -3.79
C GLU A 188 -5.46 1.79 -3.64
N TYR A 189 -6.28 1.91 -2.61
CA TYR A 189 -7.26 3.00 -2.48
C TYR A 189 -7.01 3.99 -1.34
N GLY A 190 -6.18 3.66 -0.34
CA GLY A 190 -6.15 4.41 0.93
C GLY A 190 -4.78 4.91 1.39
N ILE A 191 -3.67 4.43 0.80
CA ILE A 191 -2.32 4.91 1.12
C ILE A 191 -2.01 6.11 0.23
N ALA A 192 -1.49 7.19 0.82
CA ALA A 192 -1.17 8.41 0.07
C ALA A 192 -0.30 8.16 -1.17
N SER A 193 -0.57 8.91 -2.23
CA SER A 193 0.05 8.76 -3.55
C SER A 193 1.57 8.87 -3.52
N TYR A 194 2.10 9.86 -2.78
CA TYR A 194 3.53 10.13 -2.68
C TYR A 194 4.33 9.01 -1.97
N LYS A 195 3.65 8.12 -1.21
CA LYS A 195 4.27 6.94 -0.60
C LYS A 195 4.39 5.77 -1.58
N THR A 196 3.54 5.73 -2.60
CA THR A 196 3.48 4.61 -3.55
C THR A 196 3.13 5.11 -4.95
N VAL A 197 4.18 5.42 -5.71
CA VAL A 197 4.08 5.88 -7.09
C VAL A 197 4.01 4.73 -8.10
N ASP A 198 3.78 5.09 -9.37
CA ASP A 198 3.83 4.19 -10.53
C ASP A 198 2.88 2.98 -10.47
N ASP A 199 1.73 3.11 -9.80
CA ASP A 199 0.77 2.01 -9.62
C ASP A 199 1.40 0.78 -8.94
N PHE A 200 2.36 1.01 -8.02
CA PHE A 200 3.11 -0.08 -7.37
C PHE A 200 2.19 -1.10 -6.69
N ALA A 201 1.12 -0.66 -6.03
CA ALA A 201 0.17 -1.55 -5.36
C ALA A 201 -0.45 -2.57 -6.33
N ALA A 202 -0.95 -2.13 -7.49
CA ALA A 202 -1.48 -3.02 -8.51
C ALA A 202 -0.40 -3.97 -9.06
N ARG A 203 0.81 -3.48 -9.31
CA ARG A 203 1.92 -4.34 -9.75
C ARG A 203 2.32 -5.39 -8.72
N GLU A 204 2.27 -5.08 -7.43
CA GLU A 204 2.53 -6.05 -6.36
C GLU A 204 1.43 -7.11 -6.30
N VAL A 205 0.16 -6.70 -6.47
CA VAL A 205 -0.96 -7.63 -6.59
C VAL A 205 -0.76 -8.56 -7.79
N ASP A 206 -0.46 -8.03 -8.96
CA ASP A 206 -0.24 -8.84 -10.18
C ASP A 206 0.93 -9.80 -10.01
N TRP A 207 2.04 -9.33 -9.42
CA TRP A 207 3.18 -10.17 -9.10
C TRP A 207 2.80 -11.31 -8.15
N LEU A 208 2.07 -11.02 -7.08
CA LEU A 208 1.58 -12.00 -6.10
C LEU A 208 0.66 -13.04 -6.76
N LEU A 209 -0.27 -12.60 -7.60
CA LEU A 209 -1.18 -13.48 -8.34
C LEU A 209 -0.44 -14.35 -9.36
N GLY A 210 0.73 -13.92 -9.82
CA GLY A 210 1.64 -14.68 -10.68
C GLY A 210 2.08 -16.03 -10.12
N VAL A 211 1.87 -16.30 -8.83
CA VAL A 211 2.01 -17.65 -8.23
C VAL A 211 1.07 -18.68 -8.87
N GLY A 212 -0.08 -18.23 -9.38
CA GLY A 212 -1.15 -19.06 -9.96
C GLY A 212 -2.05 -19.73 -8.92
N GLY A 213 -3.16 -20.32 -9.37
CA GLY A 213 -4.11 -21.01 -8.49
C GLY A 213 -5.06 -20.11 -7.70
N ILE A 214 -5.07 -18.81 -8.03
CA ILE A 214 -5.98 -17.80 -7.49
C ILE A 214 -6.81 -17.25 -8.65
N THR A 215 -8.13 -17.34 -8.54
CA THR A 215 -9.09 -16.69 -9.43
C THR A 215 -9.62 -15.44 -8.73
N VAL A 216 -9.59 -14.28 -9.40
CA VAL A 216 -10.07 -13.02 -8.83
C VAL A 216 -11.43 -12.66 -9.40
N GLU A 217 -12.39 -12.37 -8.51
CA GLU A 217 -13.79 -12.05 -8.82
C GLU A 217 -14.14 -10.69 -8.21
N LEU A 218 -14.02 -9.63 -9.02
CA LEU A 218 -14.24 -8.24 -8.61
C LEU A 218 -15.72 -7.84 -8.76
N GLY A 219 -16.12 -6.76 -8.08
CA GLY A 219 -17.53 -6.34 -8.01
C GLY A 219 -18.46 -7.30 -7.25
N LYS A 220 -17.91 -8.21 -6.44
CA LYS A 220 -18.65 -9.17 -5.61
C LYS A 220 -18.65 -8.71 -4.15
N ARG A 221 -19.79 -8.22 -3.67
CA ARG A 221 -19.98 -7.68 -2.32
C ARG A 221 -20.77 -8.66 -1.46
N LEU A 222 -20.15 -9.09 -0.36
CA LEU A 222 -20.82 -9.87 0.68
C LEU A 222 -22.00 -9.11 1.28
N GLY A 223 -23.15 -9.77 1.41
CA GLY A 223 -24.41 -9.17 1.83
C GLY A 223 -25.22 -8.51 0.72
N ALA A 224 -24.70 -8.46 -0.52
CA ALA A 224 -25.42 -8.00 -1.69
C ALA A 224 -25.53 -9.13 -2.73
N ASN A 225 -24.60 -9.19 -3.68
CA ASN A 225 -24.55 -10.22 -4.73
C ASN A 225 -23.70 -11.45 -4.36
N LEU A 226 -23.27 -11.54 -3.10
CA LEU A 226 -22.54 -12.66 -2.52
C LEU A 226 -23.11 -12.94 -1.13
N THR A 227 -23.38 -14.21 -0.80
CA THR A 227 -23.91 -14.60 0.52
C THR A 227 -22.97 -15.59 1.21
N LEU A 228 -22.87 -15.49 2.53
CA LEU A 228 -22.02 -16.39 3.31
C LEU A 228 -22.50 -17.85 3.21
N ASP A 229 -23.81 -18.07 3.26
CA ASP A 229 -24.39 -19.41 3.12
C ASP A 229 -24.12 -20.04 1.74
N GLY A 230 -24.11 -19.24 0.68
CA GLY A 230 -23.71 -19.69 -0.66
C GLY A 230 -22.24 -20.09 -0.69
N LEU A 231 -21.36 -19.23 -0.18
CA LEU A 231 -19.92 -19.51 -0.11
C LEU A 231 -19.61 -20.76 0.74
N ALA A 232 -20.25 -20.91 1.89
CA ALA A 232 -20.05 -22.06 2.78
C ALA A 232 -20.56 -23.39 2.18
N ARG A 233 -21.50 -23.32 1.24
CA ARG A 233 -21.98 -24.49 0.48
C ARG A 233 -21.05 -24.87 -0.66
N ASP A 234 -20.51 -23.87 -1.35
CA ASP A 234 -19.77 -24.07 -2.60
C ASP A 234 -18.25 -24.29 -2.37
N TYR A 235 -17.71 -23.89 -1.22
CA TYR A 235 -16.29 -23.96 -0.90
C TYR A 235 -16.02 -24.78 0.37
N ASP A 236 -14.84 -25.40 0.46
CA ASP A 236 -14.43 -26.18 1.63
C ASP A 236 -14.12 -25.31 2.84
N ALA A 237 -13.77 -24.04 2.61
CA ALA A 237 -13.53 -23.04 3.64
C ALA A 237 -13.77 -21.62 3.09
N VAL A 238 -14.08 -20.71 4.01
CA VAL A 238 -14.26 -19.28 3.71
C VAL A 238 -13.40 -18.46 4.67
N PHE A 239 -12.58 -17.56 4.11
CA PHE A 239 -11.85 -16.54 4.87
C PHE A 239 -12.49 -15.17 4.64
N LEU A 240 -12.76 -14.44 5.73
CA LEU A 240 -13.33 -13.10 5.68
C LEU A 240 -12.27 -12.06 6.06
N GLY A 241 -11.75 -11.35 5.05
CA GLY A 241 -10.77 -10.27 5.17
C GLY A 241 -11.33 -8.94 4.68
N ILE A 242 -12.57 -8.62 5.06
CA ILE A 242 -13.35 -7.49 4.52
C ILE A 242 -12.95 -6.11 5.08
N GLY A 243 -12.07 -6.08 6.09
CA GLY A 243 -11.59 -4.85 6.73
C GLY A 243 -12.68 -4.10 7.51
N LEU A 244 -12.36 -2.84 7.85
CA LEU A 244 -13.27 -1.90 8.51
C LEU A 244 -13.57 -0.77 7.53
N THR A 245 -14.76 -0.78 6.93
CA THR A 245 -15.16 0.21 5.90
C THR A 245 -16.06 1.31 6.43
N GLY A 246 -16.55 1.19 7.66
CA GLY A 246 -17.39 2.21 8.29
C GLY A 246 -16.55 3.40 8.74
N VAL A 247 -17.01 4.61 8.43
CA VAL A 247 -16.40 5.86 8.87
C VAL A 247 -17.27 6.44 9.99
N ASN A 248 -16.62 6.97 11.03
CA ASN A 248 -17.32 7.65 12.11
C ASN A 248 -17.87 8.99 11.62
N ALA A 249 -19.18 9.20 11.79
CA ALA A 249 -19.78 10.52 11.62
C ALA A 249 -19.25 11.49 12.68
N LEU A 250 -19.12 12.79 12.35
CA LEU A 250 -18.73 13.80 13.34
C LEU A 250 -19.88 14.08 14.31
N GLY A 251 -21.12 13.86 13.89
CA GLY A 251 -22.30 14.01 14.75
C GLY A 251 -22.61 15.47 15.12
N ILE A 252 -22.15 16.42 14.30
CA ILE A 252 -22.34 17.86 14.50
C ILE A 252 -23.33 18.45 13.48
N ALA A 253 -23.83 19.66 13.75
CA ALA A 253 -24.63 20.37 12.76
C ALA A 253 -23.80 20.65 11.49
N GLY A 254 -24.31 20.26 10.33
CA GLY A 254 -23.61 20.43 9.05
C GLY A 254 -22.75 19.23 8.61
N ASP A 255 -22.83 18.09 9.30
CA ASP A 255 -22.09 16.85 8.94
C ASP A 255 -22.39 16.35 7.51
N ALA A 256 -23.57 16.70 6.98
CA ALA A 256 -24.01 16.38 5.62
C ALA A 256 -23.91 17.58 4.64
N ALA A 257 -23.13 18.61 4.97
CA ALA A 257 -22.93 19.74 4.06
C ALA A 257 -22.18 19.31 2.80
N GLU A 258 -22.45 19.98 1.67
CA GLU A 258 -22.01 19.61 0.31
C GLU A 258 -20.49 19.35 0.18
N ASN A 259 -19.66 20.05 0.95
CA ASN A 259 -18.19 19.97 0.86
C ASN A 259 -17.55 19.18 2.01
N VAL A 260 -18.33 18.46 2.81
CA VAL A 260 -17.83 17.53 3.83
C VAL A 260 -17.61 16.18 3.15
N ARG A 261 -16.39 15.67 3.21
CA ARG A 261 -15.97 14.45 2.53
C ARG A 261 -15.25 13.51 3.48
N ASP A 262 -15.46 12.21 3.29
CA ASP A 262 -14.61 11.19 3.91
C ASP A 262 -13.19 11.25 3.33
N ALA A 263 -12.20 11.12 4.20
CA ALA A 263 -10.79 11.21 3.83
C ALA A 263 -10.36 10.01 2.97
N ILE A 264 -10.84 8.81 3.27
CA ILE A 264 -10.48 7.60 2.51
C ILE A 264 -11.10 7.68 1.11
N ASP A 265 -12.35 8.14 0.98
CA ASP A 265 -12.99 8.34 -0.31
C ASP A 265 -12.32 9.44 -1.15
N PHE A 266 -11.81 10.51 -0.52
CA PHE A 266 -10.99 11.52 -1.21
C PHE A 266 -9.68 10.93 -1.72
N ILE A 267 -8.92 10.23 -0.86
CA ILE A 267 -7.66 9.57 -1.25
C ILE A 267 -7.94 8.54 -2.36
N ALA A 268 -9.02 7.78 -2.25
CA ALA A 268 -9.41 6.81 -3.26
C ALA A 268 -9.75 7.49 -4.60
N GLU A 269 -10.54 8.57 -4.61
CA GLU A 269 -10.80 9.33 -5.83
C GLU A 269 -9.49 9.84 -6.45
N LEU A 270 -8.62 10.42 -5.62
CA LEU A 270 -7.35 10.99 -6.06
C LEU A 270 -6.45 9.93 -6.70
N ARG A 271 -6.30 8.77 -6.05
CA ARG A 271 -5.46 7.68 -6.55
C ARG A 271 -5.99 7.02 -7.82
N GLN A 272 -7.31 7.09 -8.03
CA GLN A 272 -7.96 6.48 -9.20
C GLN A 272 -8.20 7.51 -10.32
N ALA A 273 -7.84 8.78 -10.11
CA ALA A 273 -7.96 9.81 -11.12
C ALA A 273 -6.97 9.57 -12.27
N ALA A 274 -7.47 9.64 -13.50
CA ALA A 274 -6.62 9.59 -14.69
C ALA A 274 -5.81 10.90 -14.86
N ASP A 275 -6.34 12.01 -14.36
CA ASP A 275 -5.70 13.32 -14.36
C ASP A 275 -5.97 14.01 -13.00
N LEU A 276 -4.90 14.25 -12.24
CA LEU A 276 -4.97 14.91 -10.94
C LEU A 276 -5.42 16.38 -11.05
N ALA A 277 -5.26 17.01 -12.21
CA ALA A 277 -5.74 18.36 -12.46
C ALA A 277 -7.27 18.41 -12.54
N GLU A 278 -7.96 17.31 -12.85
CA GLU A 278 -9.43 17.29 -12.89
C GLU A 278 -10.06 17.14 -11.50
N LEU A 279 -9.27 16.86 -10.46
CA LEU A 279 -9.76 16.71 -9.09
C LEU A 279 -10.18 18.06 -8.49
N PRO A 280 -11.45 18.21 -8.09
CA PRO A 280 -11.92 19.46 -7.51
C PRO A 280 -11.48 19.55 -6.04
N VAL A 281 -10.59 20.51 -5.74
CA VAL A 281 -10.10 20.74 -4.37
C VAL A 281 -10.54 22.13 -3.88
N GLY A 282 -10.80 22.27 -2.58
CA GLY A 282 -11.20 23.54 -1.96
C GLY A 282 -10.00 24.47 -1.75
N ARG A 283 -10.15 25.78 -2.03
CA ARG A 283 -9.08 26.77 -1.79
C ARG A 283 -8.57 26.77 -0.34
N ARG A 284 -9.46 26.51 0.60
CA ARG A 284 -9.15 26.35 2.03
C ARG A 284 -9.76 25.04 2.47
N VAL A 285 -8.92 24.20 3.05
CA VAL A 285 -9.27 22.86 3.50
C VAL A 285 -9.08 22.80 5.00
N VAL A 286 -10.01 22.12 5.68
CA VAL A 286 -9.88 21.73 7.07
C VAL A 286 -9.93 20.21 7.11
N VAL A 287 -8.88 19.59 7.62
CA VAL A 287 -8.85 18.14 7.86
C VAL A 287 -9.12 17.90 9.34
N ILE A 288 -10.08 17.02 9.64
CA ILE A 288 -10.49 16.72 11.01
C ILE A 288 -9.99 15.31 11.36
N GLY A 289 -8.96 15.24 12.20
CA GLY A 289 -8.38 13.98 12.65
C GLY A 289 -6.90 14.15 13.04
N GLY A 290 -6.33 13.15 13.71
CA GLY A 290 -4.92 13.14 14.14
C GLY A 290 -4.18 11.84 13.85
N GLY A 291 -4.78 10.92 13.09
CA GLY A 291 -4.15 9.68 12.66
C GLY A 291 -3.49 9.82 11.28
N MET A 292 -2.85 8.75 10.81
CA MET A 292 -2.17 8.74 9.50
C MET A 292 -3.09 9.10 8.34
N THR A 293 -4.36 8.69 8.35
CA THR A 293 -5.33 9.08 7.31
C THR A 293 -5.52 10.59 7.22
N ALA A 294 -5.47 11.30 8.35
CA ALA A 294 -5.58 12.76 8.36
C ALA A 294 -4.33 13.42 7.80
N VAL A 295 -3.14 12.92 8.14
CA VAL A 295 -1.87 13.39 7.58
C VAL A 295 -1.83 13.15 6.08
N ASP A 296 -2.16 11.94 5.64
CA ASP A 296 -2.16 11.53 4.23
C ASP A 296 -3.12 12.39 3.41
N ALA A 297 -4.34 12.61 3.90
CA ALA A 297 -5.30 13.49 3.24
C ALA A 297 -4.83 14.96 3.20
N ALA A 298 -4.22 15.45 4.29
CA ALA A 298 -3.70 16.82 4.33
C ALA A 298 -2.56 17.03 3.33
N GLU A 299 -1.62 16.09 3.25
CA GLU A 299 -0.50 16.13 2.31
C GLU A 299 -0.98 16.02 0.86
N ASP A 300 -1.86 15.06 0.54
CA ASP A 300 -2.43 14.93 -0.81
C ASP A 300 -3.22 16.19 -1.23
N MET A 301 -3.99 16.80 -0.32
CA MET A 301 -4.70 18.06 -0.58
C MET A 301 -3.74 19.25 -0.73
N HIS A 302 -2.69 19.33 0.09
CA HIS A 302 -1.67 20.37 -0.03
C HIS A 302 -0.93 20.26 -1.36
N ALA A 303 -0.60 19.03 -1.77
CA ALA A 303 0.01 18.73 -3.06
C ALA A 303 -0.87 19.23 -4.21
N ALA A 304 -2.20 19.11 -4.11
CA ALA A 304 -3.14 19.58 -5.12
C ALA A 304 -3.41 21.11 -5.14
N LEU A 305 -3.07 21.86 -4.08
CA LEU A 305 -3.51 23.26 -3.90
C LEU A 305 -2.51 24.36 -4.28
N ALA A 306 -1.21 24.15 -4.07
CA ALA A 306 -0.15 25.18 -4.16
C ALA A 306 -0.52 26.56 -3.56
N GLY A 307 -0.43 26.67 -2.24
CA GLY A 307 -0.40 27.92 -1.49
C GLY A 307 -0.08 27.64 -0.04
#